data_AF-Q2WA41-F1
#
_entry.id   AF-Q2WA41-F1
#
_cell.length_a   1.000
_cell.length_b   1.000
_cell.length_c   1.000
_cell.angle_alpha   90.00
_cell.angle_beta   90.00
_cell.angle_gamma   90.00
#
_symmetry.space_group_name_H-M   'P 1'
#
loop_
_entity.id
_entity.type
_entity.pdbx_description
1 polymer ?
#
loop_
_entity_poly.entity_id
_entity_poly.type
_entity_poly.pdbx_seq_one_letter_code
_entity_poly.pdbx_strand_id
1 'polypeptide(L)'
;MTAKTDIIFVIAHEYATQVASGDVRAVLEGDPDNYDGLQWISETVEKPTMAVLTDLWTTKYQGLAALAQVQAARRPEYPSLADFADAYYWAEKGDPTKMAAYVAKIDAVKAKYPKPAA
;
A
#
# COMPACT_ATOMS: atom_id res chain seq x y z
N MET A 1 13.01 22.60 -14.76
CA MET A 1 12.57 22.27 -13.39
C MET A 1 11.30 21.46 -13.49
N THR A 2 11.30 20.31 -12.83
CA THR A 2 10.30 19.25 -12.89
C THR A 2 9.01 19.67 -12.17
N ALA A 3 7.89 19.77 -12.87
CA ALA A 3 6.58 19.78 -12.22
C ALA A 3 6.13 18.33 -12.07
N LYS A 4 6.52 17.69 -10.95
CA LYS A 4 5.81 16.51 -10.45
C LYS A 4 4.57 17.03 -9.74
N THR A 5 3.41 16.86 -10.36
CA THR A 5 2.14 17.26 -9.79
C THR A 5 1.39 15.99 -9.38
N ASP A 6 1.54 15.60 -8.12
CA ASP A 6 0.62 14.69 -7.42
C ASP A 6 -0.36 15.60 -6.64
N ILE A 7 -1.64 15.34 -6.37
CA ILE A 7 -2.26 14.20 -5.67
C ILE A 7 -3.79 14.32 -5.89
N ILE A 8 -4.50 13.22 -6.16
CA ILE A 8 -5.98 13.14 -6.10
C ILE A 8 -6.37 12.32 -4.86
N PHE A 9 -7.10 12.96 -3.92
CA PHE A 9 -7.70 12.27 -2.77
C PHE A 9 -9.07 11.70 -3.16
N VAL A 10 -9.21 10.39 -3.05
CA VAL A 10 -10.52 9.71 -3.06
C VAL A 10 -10.79 9.29 -1.62
N ILE A 11 -11.71 9.98 -0.94
CA ILE A 11 -12.09 9.66 0.43
C ILE A 11 -13.11 8.52 0.38
N ALA A 12 -12.68 7.32 0.76
CA ALA A 12 -13.60 6.31 1.28
C ALA A 12 -13.81 6.63 2.77
N HIS A 13 -15.07 6.62 3.22
CA HIS A 13 -15.56 7.22 4.47
C HIS A 13 -14.94 6.67 5.80
N GLU A 14 -13.91 5.81 5.76
CA GLU A 14 -13.24 5.27 6.95
C GLU A 14 -11.69 5.29 6.92
N TYR A 15 -11.04 5.77 5.85
CA TYR A 15 -9.57 5.83 5.80
C TYR A 15 -9.07 7.13 5.16
N ALA A 16 -9.03 8.20 5.95
CA ALA A 16 -8.20 9.36 5.64
C ALA A 16 -6.74 9.02 5.94
N THR A 17 -5.99 8.48 4.97
CA THR A 17 -4.53 8.44 5.10
C THR A 17 -3.95 9.82 4.83
N GLN A 18 -3.74 10.56 5.91
CA GLN A 18 -3.02 11.83 5.93
C GLN A 18 -1.58 11.55 5.47
N VAL A 19 -1.22 12.01 4.27
CA VAL A 19 0.18 12.00 3.80
C VAL A 19 0.71 13.41 4.01
N ALA A 20 1.83 13.50 4.71
CA ALA A 20 2.34 14.71 5.33
C ALA A 20 2.49 15.92 4.38
N SER A 21 2.26 17.10 4.98
CA SER A 21 2.49 18.47 4.51
C SER A 21 1.31 19.19 3.81
N GLY A 22 0.54 19.90 4.63
CA GLY A 22 0.30 21.33 4.45
C GLY A 22 -0.83 21.78 3.54
N ASP A 23 -0.92 21.29 2.30
CA ASP A 23 -1.80 21.89 1.29
C ASP A 23 -2.70 20.84 0.64
N VAL A 24 -3.91 20.65 1.18
CA VAL A 24 -4.99 19.94 0.48
C VAL A 24 -5.51 20.85 -0.63
N ARG A 25 -5.32 20.47 -1.90
CA ARG A 25 -5.78 21.28 -3.05
C ARG A 25 -7.01 20.74 -3.76
N ALA A 26 -7.48 19.53 -3.45
CA ALA A 26 -8.71 18.96 -4.00
C ALA A 26 -9.19 17.75 -3.17
N VAL A 27 -10.50 17.67 -2.92
CA VAL A 27 -11.15 16.55 -2.20
C VAL A 27 -12.38 16.09 -2.98
N LEU A 28 -12.60 14.78 -3.01
CA LEU A 28 -13.85 14.13 -3.41
C LEU A 28 -14.50 13.53 -2.16
N GLU A 29 -15.70 13.99 -1.80
CA GLU A 29 -16.48 13.56 -0.63
C GLU A 29 -17.78 12.86 -1.07
N GLY A 30 -18.01 11.60 -0.68
CA GLY A 30 -19.24 10.85 -0.98
C GLY A 30 -19.07 9.32 -0.93
N ASP A 31 -20.05 8.59 -1.48
CA ASP A 31 -20.13 7.12 -1.45
C ASP A 31 -18.96 6.49 -2.25
N PRO A 32 -18.14 5.61 -1.64
CA PRO A 32 -17.01 4.98 -2.33
C PRO A 32 -17.42 4.01 -3.44
N ASP A 33 -18.67 3.51 -3.43
CA ASP A 33 -19.15 2.51 -4.37
C ASP A 33 -19.90 3.12 -5.57
N ASN A 34 -20.30 4.39 -5.45
CA ASN A 34 -20.97 5.11 -6.52
C ASN A 34 -20.59 6.59 -6.48
N TYR A 35 -19.99 7.10 -7.56
CA TYR A 35 -19.56 8.49 -7.72
C TYR A 35 -20.69 9.54 -7.60
N ASP A 36 -21.92 9.11 -7.35
CA ASP A 36 -23.08 9.93 -7.03
C ASP A 36 -22.86 10.69 -5.70
N GLY A 37 -23.08 12.00 -5.74
CA GLY A 37 -22.92 12.89 -4.58
C GLY A 37 -21.51 13.45 -4.38
N LEU A 38 -20.52 13.06 -5.20
CA LEU A 38 -19.16 13.59 -5.10
C LEU A 38 -19.08 15.08 -5.48
N GLN A 39 -18.74 15.92 -4.50
CA GLN A 39 -18.46 17.34 -4.72
C GLN A 39 -16.98 17.57 -4.96
N TRP A 40 -16.67 18.40 -5.96
CA TRP A 40 -15.32 18.85 -6.25
C TRP A 40 -15.10 20.21 -5.60
N ILE A 41 -14.13 20.29 -4.68
CA ILE A 41 -13.89 21.50 -3.87
C ILE A 41 -12.61 22.25 -4.23
N SER A 42 -11.98 21.95 -5.38
CA SER A 42 -10.79 22.70 -5.82
C SER A 42 -11.15 23.91 -6.66
N GLU A 43 -10.60 25.06 -6.28
CA GLU A 43 -10.66 26.30 -7.08
C GLU A 43 -9.50 26.45 -8.05
N THR A 44 -8.45 25.63 -7.93
CA THR A 44 -7.18 25.77 -8.68
C THR A 44 -6.85 24.58 -9.57
N VAL A 45 -7.59 23.48 -9.41
CA VAL A 45 -7.43 22.25 -10.20
C VAL A 45 -8.75 21.97 -10.90
N GLU A 46 -8.67 21.69 -12.21
CA GLU A 46 -9.82 21.28 -12.98
C GLU A 46 -10.31 19.90 -12.51
N LYS A 47 -11.63 19.73 -12.40
CA LYS A 47 -12.25 18.46 -12.01
C LYS A 47 -11.84 17.37 -13.02
N PRO A 48 -11.23 16.26 -12.59
CA PRO A 48 -10.91 15.14 -13.48
C PRO A 48 -12.16 14.59 -14.15
N THR A 49 -12.02 14.09 -15.38
CA THR A 49 -13.12 13.43 -16.08
C THR A 49 -13.49 12.12 -15.38
N MET A 50 -14.72 11.65 -15.59
CA MET A 50 -15.17 10.36 -15.03
C MET A 50 -14.27 9.19 -15.46
N ALA A 51 -13.75 9.23 -16.69
CA ALA A 51 -12.81 8.24 -17.19
C ALA A 51 -11.50 8.22 -16.37
N VAL A 52 -10.95 9.38 -16.03
CA VAL A 52 -9.75 9.50 -15.20
C VAL A 52 -10.02 9.00 -13.78
N LEU A 53 -11.16 9.35 -13.19
CA LEU A 53 -11.53 8.87 -11.85
C LEU A 53 -11.71 7.34 -11.83
N THR A 54 -12.36 6.79 -12.85
CA THR A 54 -12.59 5.35 -12.99
C THR A 54 -11.27 4.59 -13.16
N ASP A 55 -10.35 5.12 -13.96
CA ASP A 55 -9.02 4.51 -14.18
C ASP A 55 -8.17 4.55 -12.90
N LEU A 56 -8.17 5.67 -12.18
CA LEU A 56 -7.49 5.82 -10.89
C LEU A 56 -8.05 4.86 -9.84
N TRP A 57 -9.37 4.75 -9.75
CA TRP A 57 -10.03 3.82 -8.84
C TRP A 57 -9.71 2.38 -9.20
N THR A 58 -9.84 2.01 -10.48
CA THR A 58 -9.62 0.65 -10.97
C THR A 58 -8.18 0.23 -10.71
N THR A 59 -7.21 1.04 -11.12
CA THR A 59 -5.78 0.77 -10.93
C THR A 59 -5.42 0.65 -9.45
N LYS A 60 -5.88 1.58 -8.61
CA LYS A 60 -5.57 1.57 -7.17
C LYS A 60 -6.26 0.41 -6.44
N TYR A 61 -7.55 0.18 -6.69
CA TYR A 61 -8.31 -0.88 -6.04
C TYR A 61 -7.82 -2.27 -6.43
N GLN A 62 -7.57 -2.51 -7.72
CA GLN A 62 -7.03 -3.79 -8.19
C GLN A 62 -5.61 -4.04 -7.65
N GLY A 63 -4.75 -3.01 -7.61
CA GLY A 63 -3.43 -3.11 -7.00
C GLY A 63 -3.48 -3.45 -5.50
N LEU A 64 -4.37 -2.80 -4.74
CA LEU A 64 -4.57 -3.07 -3.32
C LEU A 64 -5.14 -4.47 -3.06
N ALA A 65 -6.13 -4.91 -3.85
CA ALA A 65 -6.71 -6.23 -3.73
C ALA A 65 -5.67 -7.34 -4.01
N ALA A 66 -4.87 -7.18 -5.05
CA ALA A 66 -3.80 -8.12 -5.38
C ALA A 66 -2.71 -8.15 -4.29
N LEU A 67 -2.34 -7.00 -3.71
CA LEU A 67 -1.42 -6.93 -2.58
C LEU A 67 -1.98 -7.60 -1.33
N ALA A 68 -3.27 -7.41 -1.02
CA ALA A 68 -3.93 -8.02 0.13
C ALA A 68 -3.95 -9.56 0.00
N GLN A 69 -4.23 -10.09 -1.19
CA GLN A 69 -4.18 -11.52 -1.46
C GLN A 69 -2.77 -12.11 -1.25
N VAL A 70 -1.73 -11.44 -1.79
CA VAL A 70 -0.34 -11.87 -1.60
C VAL A 70 0.04 -11.86 -0.12
N GLN A 71 -0.35 -10.84 0.65
CA GLN A 71 -0.07 -10.78 2.08
C GLN A 71 -0.79 -11.89 2.87
N ALA A 72 -2.06 -12.15 2.55
CA ALA A 72 -2.83 -13.22 3.16
C ALA A 72 -2.20 -14.60 2.90
N ALA A 73 -1.68 -14.82 1.69
CA ALA A 73 -1.00 -16.06 1.32
C ALA A 73 0.36 -16.24 2.00
N ARG A 74 1.13 -15.16 2.19
CA ARG A 74 2.45 -15.21 2.85
C ARG A 74 2.35 -15.43 4.37
N ARG A 75 1.36 -14.82 5.02
CA ARG A 75 1.23 -14.81 6.49
C ARG A 75 1.32 -16.19 7.16
N PRO A 76 0.63 -17.25 6.70
CA PRO A 76 0.72 -18.56 7.34
C PRO A 76 2.07 -19.27 7.13
N GLU A 77 2.86 -18.88 6.13
CA GLU A 77 4.15 -19.52 5.80
C GLU A 77 5.36 -18.79 6.36
N TYR A 78 5.18 -17.57 6.88
CA TYR A 78 6.27 -16.84 7.51
C TYR A 78 6.75 -17.54 8.79
N PRO A 79 8.07 -17.60 9.01
CA PRO A 79 8.62 -18.07 10.27
C PRO A 79 8.14 -17.17 11.42
N SER A 80 8.05 -17.75 12.62
CA SER A 80 7.45 -17.06 13.77
C SER A 80 8.32 -15.91 14.27
N LEU A 81 7.74 -15.01 15.07
CA LEU A 81 8.52 -13.97 15.77
C LEU A 81 9.44 -14.56 16.85
N ALA A 82 9.13 -15.74 17.39
CA ALA A 82 10.02 -16.44 18.32
C ALA A 82 11.30 -16.92 17.61
N ASP A 83 11.17 -17.45 16.39
CA ASP A 83 12.33 -17.83 15.56
C ASP A 83 13.20 -16.62 15.25
N PHE A 84 12.57 -15.46 15.00
CA PHE A 84 13.30 -14.21 14.82
C PHE A 84 14.07 -13.82 16.09
N ALA A 85 13.44 -13.87 17.27
CA ALA A 85 14.07 -13.48 18.51
C ALA A 85 15.29 -14.35 18.86
N ASP A 86 15.19 -15.68 18.67
CA ASP A 86 16.35 -16.57 18.86
C ASP A 86 17.43 -16.29 17.82
N ALA A 87 17.07 -16.20 16.53
CA ALA A 87 18.03 -15.90 15.47
C ALA A 87 18.76 -14.57 15.68
N TYR A 88 18.04 -13.55 16.15
CA TYR A 88 18.59 -12.23 16.46
C TYR A 88 19.54 -12.30 17.65
N TYR A 89 19.15 -12.99 18.73
CA TYR A 89 20.01 -13.18 19.89
C TYR A 89 21.35 -13.82 19.52
N TRP A 90 21.36 -14.88 18.71
CA TRP A 90 22.59 -15.54 18.30
C TRP A 90 23.44 -14.68 17.36
N ALA A 91 22.81 -13.91 16.47
CA ALA A 91 23.52 -12.95 15.62
C ALA A 91 24.27 -11.90 16.45
N GLU A 92 23.64 -11.36 17.50
CA GLU A 92 24.28 -10.42 18.45
C GLU A 92 25.40 -11.07 19.29
N LYS A 93 25.41 -12.40 19.40
CA LYS A 93 26.51 -13.17 20.02
C LYS A 93 27.64 -13.52 19.04
N GLY A 94 27.55 -13.08 17.79
CA GLY A 94 28.54 -13.33 16.74
C GLY A 94 28.28 -14.58 15.90
N ASP A 95 27.13 -15.24 16.04
CA ASP A 95 26.70 -16.34 15.19
C ASP A 95 25.48 -15.94 14.33
N PRO A 96 25.69 -15.41 13.12
CA PRO A 96 24.60 -14.96 12.25
C PRO A 96 23.90 -16.10 11.49
N THR A 97 24.32 -17.37 11.66
CA THR A 97 23.83 -18.48 10.82
C THR A 97 22.31 -18.66 10.91
N LYS A 98 21.74 -18.52 12.11
CA LYS A 98 20.29 -18.60 12.33
C LYS A 98 19.53 -17.45 11.69
N MET A 99 20.09 -16.25 11.72
CA MET A 99 19.49 -15.08 11.06
C MET A 99 19.51 -15.26 9.54
N ALA A 100 20.60 -15.76 8.98
CA ALA A 100 20.67 -16.08 7.55
C ALA A 100 19.61 -17.11 7.14
N ALA A 101 19.42 -18.17 7.95
CA ALA A 101 18.37 -19.17 7.72
C ALA A 101 16.96 -18.59 7.84
N TYR A 102 16.71 -17.69 8.80
CA TYR A 102 15.43 -17.00 8.97
C TYR A 102 15.08 -16.15 7.75
N VAL A 103 16.04 -15.35 7.27
CA VAL A 103 15.88 -14.52 6.06
C VAL A 103 15.64 -15.38 4.83
N ALA A 104 16.40 -16.47 4.66
CA ALA A 104 16.22 -17.39 3.52
C ALA A 104 14.80 -17.99 3.47
N LYS A 105 14.20 -18.33 4.62
CA LYS A 105 12.80 -18.78 4.68
C LYS A 105 11.83 -17.69 4.24
N ILE A 106 12.03 -16.45 4.70
CA ILE A 106 11.21 -15.31 4.26
C ILE A 106 11.33 -15.10 2.75
N ASP A 107 12.54 -15.17 2.21
CA ASP A 107 12.78 -14.97 0.78
C ASP A 107 12.15 -16.06 -0.07
N ALA A 108 12.18 -17.32 0.39
CA ALA A 108 11.47 -18.42 -0.26
C ALA A 108 9.94 -18.18 -0.32
N VAL A 109 9.35 -17.71 0.78
CA VAL A 109 7.91 -17.37 0.82
C VAL A 109 7.61 -16.18 -0.10
N LYS A 110 8.50 -15.18 -0.16
CA LYS A 110 8.34 -14.03 -1.06
C LYS A 110 8.48 -14.41 -2.53
N ALA A 111 9.35 -15.36 -2.86
CA ALA A 111 9.52 -15.90 -4.21
C ALA A 111 8.31 -16.73 -4.64
N LYS A 112 7.71 -17.50 -3.72
CA LYS A 112 6.48 -18.27 -3.96
C LYS A 112 5.26 -17.38 -4.21
N TYR A 113 5.19 -16.23 -3.54
CA TYR A 113 4.10 -15.26 -3.65
C TYR A 113 4.64 -13.88 -4.04
N PRO A 114 5.04 -13.66 -5.31
CA PRO A 114 5.60 -12.37 -5.73
C PRO A 114 4.57 -11.25 -5.58
N LYS A 115 5.03 -10.03 -5.27
CA LYS A 115 4.16 -8.87 -5.31
C LYS A 115 3.83 -8.51 -6.77
N PRO A 116 2.62 -8.01 -7.06
CA PRO A 116 2.33 -7.43 -8.37
C PRO A 116 3.31 -6.29 -8.69
N ALA A 117 3.65 -6.11 -9.96
CA ALA A 117 4.38 -4.92 -10.39
C ALA A 117 3.54 -3.67 -10.06
N ALA A 118 4.22 -2.63 -9.57
CA ALA A 118 3.62 -1.33 -9.25
C ALA A 118 3.33 -0.53 -10.52
#